data_AF-A0A7S2D9G3-F1
#
_entry.id   AF-A0A7S2D9G3-F1
#
_cell.length_a   1.000
_cell.length_b   1.000
_cell.length_c   1.000
_cell.angle_alpha   90.00
_cell.angle_beta   90.00
_cell.angle_gamma   90.00
#
_symmetry.space_group_name_H-M   'P 1'
#
loop_
_entity.id
_entity.type
_entity.pdbx_description
1 polymer ?
#
loop_
_entity_poly.entity_id
_entity_poly.type
_entity_poly.pdbx_seq_one_letter_code
_entity_poly.pdbx_strand_id
1 'polypeptide(L)'
;AGRPLVWADGDVPTEGGGIILIDPTVGCIEGGRITPADVALWEGFWRNATPDATPEEQARRFLELAALSPPHLHLSFLAWQTRHQCADEERDPQKMVLGIDGHGNCVHWQMGSPTRWELLNDGSCELSDSRRARFDSEASCADAAARIGWRCVKLLPPRSQSRHGAAYCVPDETGTHRSVGDCEKECKTLWKLP
;
A
#
# COMPACT_ATOMS: atom_id res chain seq x y z
N ALA A 1 -3.37 -2.98 -15.66
CA ALA A 1 -3.57 -2.56 -14.26
C ALA A 1 -2.67 -3.42 -13.38
N GLY A 2 -1.91 -2.79 -12.47
CA GLY A 2 -0.97 -3.45 -11.56
C GLY A 2 0.38 -3.79 -12.20
N ARG A 3 1.19 -2.79 -12.60
CA ARG A 3 2.60 -3.05 -12.88
C ARG A 3 3.28 -3.41 -11.55
N PRO A 4 4.12 -4.45 -11.49
CA PRO A 4 4.79 -4.82 -10.26
C PRO A 4 5.73 -3.68 -9.83
N LEU A 5 5.74 -3.39 -8.53
CA LEU A 5 6.60 -2.36 -7.93
C LEU A 5 8.08 -2.73 -8.03
N VAL A 6 8.36 -4.02 -7.83
CA VAL A 6 9.68 -4.62 -7.89
C VAL A 6 9.60 -5.91 -8.71
N TRP A 7 10.67 -6.21 -9.42
CA TRP A 7 10.84 -7.43 -10.20
C TRP A 7 11.91 -8.27 -9.53
N ALA A 8 11.59 -9.52 -9.25
CA ALA A 8 12.53 -10.47 -8.68
C ALA A 8 12.46 -11.77 -9.48
N ASP A 9 13.63 -12.35 -9.75
CA ASP A 9 13.73 -13.72 -10.22
C ASP A 9 14.17 -14.60 -9.05
N GLY A 10 13.22 -15.40 -8.56
CA GLY A 10 13.37 -16.23 -7.37
C GLY A 10 14.21 -17.49 -7.57
N ASP A 11 14.56 -17.81 -8.82
CA ASP A 11 15.19 -19.09 -9.16
C ASP A 11 16.68 -18.96 -9.56
N VAL A 12 17.25 -17.75 -9.51
CA VAL A 12 18.70 -17.54 -9.72
C VAL A 12 19.39 -17.56 -8.36
N PRO A 13 20.06 -18.67 -7.98
CA PRO A 13 20.71 -18.79 -6.70
C PRO A 13 22.01 -17.98 -6.77
N THR A 14 21.94 -16.73 -6.33
CA THR A 14 23.14 -15.98 -5.95
C THR A 14 23.26 -16.06 -4.43
N GLU A 15 24.48 -16.24 -3.93
CA GLU A 15 24.82 -16.31 -2.50
C GLU A 15 24.61 -14.95 -1.82
N GLY A 16 23.37 -14.48 -1.76
CA GLY A 16 22.99 -13.14 -1.32
C GLY A 16 21.50 -12.81 -1.35
N GLY A 17 20.64 -13.73 -1.80
CA GLY A 17 19.24 -13.43 -2.12
C GLY A 17 19.12 -13.02 -3.60
N GLY A 18 18.06 -13.44 -4.28
CA GLY A 18 17.89 -13.23 -5.72
C GLY A 18 18.00 -11.76 -6.15
N ILE A 19 18.17 -11.53 -7.45
CA ILE A 19 18.25 -10.17 -8.01
C ILE A 19 16.87 -9.52 -7.92
N ILE A 20 16.79 -8.34 -7.31
CA ILE A 20 15.57 -7.53 -7.21
C ILE A 20 15.83 -6.19 -7.87
N LEU A 21 14.97 -5.81 -8.82
CA LEU A 21 15.00 -4.53 -9.50
C LEU A 21 13.75 -3.70 -9.17
N ILE A 22 13.95 -2.41 -8.96
CA ILE A 22 12.89 -1.40 -8.85
C ILE A 22 12.34 -1.16 -10.26
N ASP A 23 11.02 -1.21 -10.45
CA ASP A 23 10.40 -0.78 -11.71
C ASP A 23 10.34 0.77 -11.73
N PRO A 24 11.18 1.46 -12.54
CA PRO A 24 11.23 2.92 -12.56
C PRO A 24 9.97 3.55 -13.16
N THR A 25 9.09 2.75 -13.75
CA THR A 25 7.83 3.23 -14.34
C THR A 25 6.69 3.34 -13.34
N VAL A 26 6.90 2.83 -12.12
CA VAL A 26 5.96 3.00 -11.01
C VAL A 26 6.27 4.31 -10.31
N GLY A 27 5.31 5.23 -10.30
CA GLY A 27 5.47 6.53 -9.64
C GLY A 27 5.59 6.42 -8.12
N CYS A 28 6.08 7.49 -7.50
CA CYS A 28 6.16 7.68 -6.04
C CYS A 28 7.21 6.84 -5.29
N ILE A 29 8.12 6.19 -6.00
CA ILE A 29 9.33 5.61 -5.40
C ILE A 29 10.41 6.68 -5.31
N GLU A 30 10.92 6.92 -4.10
CA GLU A 30 12.07 7.78 -3.83
C GLU A 30 13.21 6.94 -3.22
N GLY A 31 14.42 7.50 -3.18
CA GLY A 31 15.58 6.81 -2.61
C GLY A 31 16.59 6.26 -3.61
N GLY A 32 16.76 6.96 -4.74
CA GLY A 32 17.65 6.56 -5.82
C GLY A 32 17.15 7.19 -7.11
N ARG A 33 17.25 8.52 -7.20
CA ARG A 33 16.62 9.42 -8.18
C ARG A 33 16.32 8.76 -9.54
N ILE A 34 15.10 8.23 -9.68
CA ILE A 34 14.62 7.69 -10.95
C ILE A 34 14.58 8.82 -11.97
N THR A 35 15.22 8.60 -13.11
CA THR A 35 15.30 9.56 -14.21
C THR A 35 14.41 9.14 -15.38
N PRO A 36 14.04 10.08 -16.28
CA PRO A 36 13.40 9.71 -17.55
C PRO A 36 14.22 8.72 -18.38
N ALA A 37 15.55 8.69 -18.22
CA ALA A 37 16.42 7.73 -18.91
C ALA A 37 16.25 6.31 -18.37
N ASP A 38 16.05 6.14 -17.06
CA ASP A 38 15.78 4.85 -16.43
C ASP A 38 14.46 4.26 -16.94
N VAL A 39 13.42 5.10 -17.01
CA VAL A 39 12.12 4.74 -17.59
C VAL A 39 12.27 4.33 -19.05
N ALA A 40 13.01 5.10 -19.84
CA ALA A 40 13.24 4.81 -21.26
C ALA A 40 14.00 3.50 -21.48
N LEU A 41 15.02 3.21 -20.66
CA LEU A 41 15.74 1.92 -20.67
C LEU A 41 14.76 0.77 -20.40
N TRP A 42 13.98 0.87 -19.32
CA TRP A 42 13.02 -0.16 -18.93
C TRP A 42 11.96 -0.41 -20.01
N GLU A 43 11.36 0.64 -20.54
CA GLU A 43 10.38 0.53 -21.63
C GLU A 43 11.00 0.03 -22.94
N GLY A 44 12.27 0.32 -23.19
CA GLY A 44 13.02 -0.23 -24.33
C GLY A 44 13.14 -1.74 -24.24
N PHE A 45 13.43 -2.27 -23.05
CA PHE A 45 13.41 -3.70 -22.77
C PHE A 45 12.01 -4.32 -22.94
N TRP A 46 10.97 -3.63 -22.46
CA TRP A 46 9.59 -4.14 -22.45
C TRP A 46 8.80 -4.01 -23.75
N ARG A 47 9.15 -3.09 -24.65
CA ARG A 47 8.54 -3.04 -25.99
C ARG A 47 8.82 -4.31 -26.82
N ASN A 48 9.81 -5.11 -26.42
CA ASN A 48 10.14 -6.40 -27.02
C ASN A 48 9.59 -7.61 -26.25
N ALA A 49 8.70 -7.41 -25.27
CA ALA A 49 8.07 -8.48 -24.51
C ALA A 49 7.17 -9.30 -25.45
N THR A 50 7.63 -10.49 -25.82
CA THR A 50 6.83 -11.48 -26.55
C THR A 50 5.93 -12.19 -25.55
N PRO A 51 4.60 -12.08 -25.67
CA PRO A 51 3.64 -12.74 -24.76
C PRO A 51 3.86 -14.25 -24.63
N ASP A 52 4.52 -14.84 -25.64
CA ASP A 52 4.75 -16.28 -25.77
C ASP A 52 6.18 -16.71 -25.35
N ALA A 53 6.95 -15.84 -24.69
CA ALA A 53 8.31 -16.20 -24.22
C ALA A 53 8.25 -17.32 -23.17
N THR A 54 9.13 -18.32 -23.29
CA THR A 54 9.21 -19.40 -22.28
C THR A 54 9.74 -18.86 -20.95
N PRO A 55 9.53 -19.56 -19.82
CA PRO A 55 10.09 -19.16 -18.53
C PRO A 55 11.61 -18.92 -18.58
N GLU A 56 12.36 -19.76 -19.29
CA GLU A 56 13.82 -19.63 -19.44
C GLU A 56 14.21 -18.38 -20.24
N GLU A 57 13.44 -18.06 -21.28
CA GLU A 57 13.64 -16.84 -22.06
C GLU A 57 13.31 -15.59 -21.25
N GLN A 58 12.29 -15.66 -20.39
CA GLN A 58 11.93 -14.57 -19.48
C GLN A 58 13.03 -14.35 -18.43
N ALA A 59 13.54 -15.42 -17.80
CA ALA A 59 14.64 -15.35 -16.84
C ALA A 59 15.92 -14.77 -17.47
N ARG A 60 16.31 -15.24 -18.67
CA ARG A 60 17.47 -14.69 -19.39
C ARG A 60 17.32 -13.20 -19.68
N ARG A 61 16.15 -12.76 -20.13
CA ARG A 61 15.88 -11.33 -20.39
C ARG A 61 15.90 -10.49 -19.13
N PHE A 62 15.40 -11.03 -18.02
CA PHE A 62 15.50 -10.36 -16.72
C PHE A 62 16.96 -10.19 -16.29
N LEU A 63 17.80 -11.21 -16.45
CA LEU A 63 19.23 -11.11 -16.17
C LEU A 63 19.93 -10.07 -17.06
N GLU A 64 19.58 -9.99 -18.34
CA GLU A 64 20.08 -8.95 -19.26
C GLU A 64 19.66 -7.55 -18.81
N LEU A 65 18.38 -7.37 -18.44
CA LEU A 65 17.88 -6.11 -17.88
C LEU A 65 18.61 -5.75 -16.59
N ALA A 66 18.81 -6.70 -15.67
CA ALA A 66 19.50 -6.48 -14.41
C ALA A 66 20.96 -6.04 -14.62
N ALA A 67 21.66 -6.67 -15.56
CA ALA A 67 23.04 -6.33 -15.89
C ALA A 67 23.19 -4.91 -16.48
N LEU A 68 22.16 -4.43 -17.18
CA LEU A 68 22.15 -3.11 -17.81
C LEU A 68 21.53 -2.03 -16.91
N SER A 69 20.81 -2.43 -15.87
CA SER A 69 20.17 -1.51 -14.94
C SER A 69 21.23 -0.84 -14.06
N PRO A 70 21.18 0.50 -13.92
CA PRO A 70 22.11 1.22 -13.06
C PRO A 70 21.90 0.85 -11.58
N PRO A 71 22.92 0.99 -10.72
CA PRO A 71 22.86 0.47 -9.35
C PRO A 71 21.71 1.03 -8.49
N HIS A 72 21.26 2.27 -8.73
CA HIS A 72 20.12 2.84 -8.00
C HIS A 72 18.77 2.17 -8.29
N LEU A 73 18.69 1.31 -9.30
CA LEU A 73 17.50 0.48 -9.56
C LEU A 73 17.61 -0.93 -8.96
N HIS A 74 18.77 -1.32 -8.44
CA HIS A 74 18.91 -2.59 -7.72
C HIS A 74 18.41 -2.40 -6.30
N LEU A 75 17.55 -3.29 -5.82
CA LEU A 75 16.99 -3.22 -4.48
C LEU A 75 17.51 -4.37 -3.62
N SER A 76 17.86 -4.06 -2.39
CA SER A 76 18.03 -5.05 -1.33
C SER A 76 17.01 -4.78 -0.23
N PHE A 77 16.32 -5.81 0.24
CA PHE A 77 15.44 -5.66 1.39
C PHE A 77 16.22 -5.20 2.62
N LEU A 78 15.56 -4.41 3.46
CA LEU A 78 16.18 -3.89 4.67
C LEU A 78 16.55 -5.04 5.61
N ALA A 79 17.84 -5.15 5.94
CA ALA A 79 18.36 -6.11 6.89
C ALA A 79 18.70 -5.41 8.21
N TRP A 80 18.84 -6.20 9.29
CA TRP A 80 19.21 -5.65 10.60
C TRP A 80 20.47 -4.78 10.54
N GLN A 81 21.48 -5.22 9.77
CA GLN A 81 22.76 -4.51 9.61
C GLN A 81 22.61 -3.19 8.85
N THR A 82 21.65 -3.09 7.93
CA THR A 82 21.47 -1.93 7.04
C THR A 82 20.32 -1.02 7.46
N ARG A 83 19.55 -1.38 8.49
CA ARG A 83 18.40 -0.61 9.00
C ARG A 83 18.70 0.87 9.25
N HIS A 84 19.90 1.18 9.74
CA HIS A 84 20.32 2.56 10.03
C HIS A 84 20.31 3.48 8.80
N GLN A 85 20.42 2.92 7.58
CA GLN A 85 20.40 3.68 6.32
C GLN A 85 19.03 4.29 6.01
N CYS A 86 17.96 3.76 6.60
CA CYS A 86 16.58 4.20 6.41
C CYS A 86 15.95 4.82 7.68
N ALA A 87 16.75 5.12 8.70
CA ALA A 87 16.24 5.48 10.02
C ALA A 87 15.43 6.79 10.03
N ASP A 88 15.75 7.73 9.14
CA ASP A 88 15.03 9.00 9.05
C ASP A 88 13.73 8.85 8.25
N GLU A 89 13.74 8.06 7.18
CA GLU A 89 12.57 7.71 6.38
C GLU A 89 11.57 6.87 7.18
N GLU A 90 12.02 5.92 8.01
CA GLU A 90 11.16 5.13 8.90
C GLU A 90 10.38 5.99 9.90
N ARG A 91 10.85 7.21 10.22
CA ARG A 91 10.17 8.13 11.16
C ARG A 91 9.07 8.95 10.49
N ASP A 92 9.07 9.05 9.17
CA ASP A 92 8.06 9.80 8.44
C ASP A 92 6.85 8.88 8.15
N PRO A 93 5.67 9.15 8.74
CA PRO A 93 4.49 8.31 8.54
C PRO A 93 3.95 8.36 7.10
N GLN A 94 4.42 9.28 6.27
CA GLN A 94 4.07 9.36 4.84
C GLN A 94 5.00 8.51 3.97
N LYS A 95 6.04 7.92 4.55
CA LYS A 95 7.02 7.10 3.84
C LYS A 95 6.88 5.65 4.27
N MET A 96 6.89 4.77 3.28
CA MET A 96 6.94 3.34 3.48
C MET A 96 8.27 2.82 2.96
N VAL A 97 9.18 2.51 3.88
CA VAL A 97 10.51 1.98 3.54
C VAL A 97 10.38 0.62 2.86
N LEU A 98 11.05 0.48 1.72
CA LEU A 98 11.11 -0.75 0.93
C LEU A 98 12.44 -1.48 1.13
N GLY A 99 13.55 -0.73 1.20
CA GLY A 99 14.88 -1.31 1.31
C GLY A 99 15.97 -0.29 0.99
N ILE A 100 17.08 -0.77 0.46
CA ILE A 100 18.23 0.05 0.08
C ILE A 100 18.59 -0.19 -1.37
N ASP A 101 19.01 0.85 -2.08
CA ASP A 101 19.46 0.71 -3.46
C ASP A 101 20.91 0.22 -3.55
N GLY A 102 21.40 -0.07 -4.76
CA GLY A 102 22.80 -0.45 -5.00
C GLY A 102 23.84 0.65 -4.69
N HIS A 103 23.41 1.87 -4.35
CA HIS A 103 24.26 2.93 -3.84
C HIS A 103 24.17 3.09 -2.30
N GLY A 104 23.33 2.30 -1.62
CA GLY A 104 23.09 2.39 -0.18
C GLY A 104 22.14 3.50 0.24
N ASN A 105 21.36 4.07 -0.69
CA ASN A 105 20.30 5.04 -0.38
C ASN A 105 19.04 4.31 0.12
N CYS A 106 18.30 4.94 1.02
CA CYS A 106 17.03 4.39 1.49
C CYS A 106 15.93 4.51 0.43
N VAL A 107 15.49 3.37 -0.09
CA VAL A 107 14.37 3.27 -1.04
C VAL A 107 13.07 3.21 -0.25
N HIS A 108 12.17 4.13 -0.55
CA HIS A 108 10.87 4.24 0.10
C HIS A 108 9.80 4.67 -0.88
N TRP A 109 8.58 4.22 -0.64
CA TRP A 109 7.41 4.78 -1.30
C TRP A 109 6.96 6.01 -0.51
N GLN A 110 6.93 7.16 -1.17
CA GLN A 110 6.22 8.33 -0.65
C GLN A 110 4.73 8.22 -0.98
N MET A 111 3.91 7.92 0.03
CA MET A 111 2.47 8.06 -0.11
C MET A 111 2.20 9.55 -0.34
N GLY A 112 1.52 9.88 -1.44
CA GLY A 112 1.10 11.27 -1.65
C GLY A 112 0.28 11.71 -0.44
N SER A 113 0.58 12.88 0.12
CA SER A 113 -0.12 13.35 1.30
C SER A 113 -1.61 13.41 1.00
N PRO A 114 -2.46 12.69 1.76
CA PRO A 114 -3.88 12.75 1.50
C PRO A 114 -4.35 14.18 1.66
N THR A 115 -5.14 14.66 0.70
CA THR A 115 -5.69 16.02 0.73
C THR A 115 -7.12 16.07 1.25
N ARG A 116 -7.70 14.90 1.51
CA ARG A 116 -9.08 14.75 1.96
C ARG A 116 -9.11 14.08 3.33
N TRP A 117 -10.14 14.42 4.08
CA TRP A 117 -10.41 13.94 5.42
C TRP A 117 -11.50 12.86 5.37
N GLU A 118 -11.29 11.81 6.17
CA GLU A 118 -12.19 10.70 6.39
C GLU A 118 -12.68 10.70 7.83
N LEU A 119 -13.99 10.54 8.00
CA LEU A 119 -14.58 10.25 9.31
C LEU A 119 -14.43 8.76 9.60
N LEU A 120 -13.65 8.44 10.61
CA LEU A 120 -13.35 7.08 11.04
C LEU A 120 -14.50 6.46 11.84
N ASN A 121 -14.43 5.15 12.03
CA ASN A 121 -15.47 4.38 12.71
C ASN A 121 -15.57 4.67 14.22
N ASP A 122 -14.60 5.39 14.79
CA ASP A 122 -14.61 5.84 16.19
C ASP A 122 -15.12 7.29 16.34
N GLY A 123 -15.41 7.96 15.22
CA GLY A 123 -15.91 9.34 15.17
C GLY A 123 -14.81 10.39 15.06
N SER A 124 -13.54 9.98 14.98
CA SER A 124 -12.41 10.86 14.72
C SER A 124 -12.27 11.17 13.22
N CYS A 125 -11.54 12.24 12.90
CA CYS A 125 -11.29 12.68 11.53
C CYS A 125 -9.80 12.59 11.24
N GLU A 126 -9.42 11.93 10.15
CA GLU A 126 -8.02 11.80 9.72
C GLU A 126 -7.86 12.04 8.22
N LEU A 127 -6.67 12.48 7.82
CA LEU A 127 -6.28 12.56 6.41
C LEU A 127 -6.21 11.15 5.80
N SER A 128 -6.88 10.95 4.67
CA SER A 128 -6.98 9.66 4.01
C SER A 128 -7.19 9.81 2.50
N ASP A 129 -6.62 8.88 1.73
CA ASP A 129 -6.77 8.76 0.28
C ASP A 129 -7.87 7.75 -0.09
N SER A 130 -8.51 7.14 0.91
CA SER A 130 -9.54 6.14 0.71
C SER A 130 -10.77 6.71 -0.02
N ARG A 131 -11.61 5.82 -0.55
CA ARG A 131 -12.90 6.19 -1.14
C ARG A 131 -13.89 6.79 -0.11
N ARG A 132 -13.61 6.65 1.19
CA ARG A 132 -14.42 7.22 2.28
C ARG A 132 -13.95 8.61 2.71
N ALA A 133 -12.75 9.05 2.31
CA ALA A 133 -12.30 10.42 2.49
C ALA A 133 -13.11 11.37 1.59
N ARG A 134 -14.08 12.09 2.19
CA ARG A 134 -15.07 12.91 1.48
C ARG A 134 -15.03 14.39 1.85
N PHE A 135 -14.26 14.75 2.87
CA PHE A 135 -14.24 16.10 3.41
C PHE A 135 -12.97 16.83 2.99
N ASP A 136 -13.09 18.09 2.59
CA ASP A 136 -11.93 18.87 2.14
C ASP A 136 -11.14 19.52 3.31
N SER A 137 -11.60 19.34 4.56
CA SER A 137 -10.96 19.89 5.75
C SER A 137 -11.32 19.09 7.01
N GLU A 138 -10.49 19.20 8.05
CA GLU A 138 -10.77 18.63 9.37
C GLU A 138 -12.07 19.19 9.95
N ALA A 139 -12.27 20.50 9.83
CA ALA A 139 -13.45 21.18 10.34
C ALA A 139 -14.75 20.68 9.69
N SER A 140 -14.76 20.50 8.36
CA SER A 140 -15.94 19.96 7.66
C SER A 140 -16.19 18.50 7.99
N CYS A 141 -15.14 17.72 8.27
CA CYS A 141 -15.26 16.36 8.78
C CYS A 141 -15.84 16.33 10.21
N ALA A 142 -15.32 17.14 11.13
CA ALA A 142 -15.78 17.22 12.51
C ALA A 142 -17.24 17.70 12.60
N ASP A 143 -17.61 18.69 11.78
CA ASP A 143 -18.98 19.16 11.64
C ASP A 143 -19.92 18.06 11.14
N ALA A 144 -19.46 17.23 10.20
CA ALA A 144 -20.22 16.09 9.73
C ALA A 144 -20.32 14.99 10.80
N ALA A 145 -19.23 14.73 11.54
CA ALA A 145 -19.21 13.76 12.64
C ALA A 145 -20.26 14.06 13.71
N ALA A 146 -20.51 15.34 13.99
CA ALA A 146 -21.53 15.79 14.94
C ALA A 146 -22.99 15.59 14.45
N ARG A 147 -23.19 15.41 13.13
CA ARG A 147 -24.53 15.39 12.49
C ARG A 147 -24.88 14.05 11.85
N ILE A 148 -23.86 13.27 11.46
CA ILE A 148 -24.06 12.03 10.72
C ILE A 148 -24.67 10.95 11.61
N GLY A 149 -25.57 10.17 11.03
CA GLY A 149 -26.06 8.98 11.67
C GLY A 149 -24.99 7.90 11.74
N TRP A 150 -25.18 6.95 12.64
CA TRP A 150 -24.37 5.74 12.74
C TRP A 150 -25.22 4.53 12.36
N ARG A 151 -24.65 3.62 11.57
CA ARG A 151 -25.29 2.39 11.13
C ARG A 151 -24.48 1.17 11.54
N CYS A 152 -25.16 0.15 12.04
CA CYS A 152 -24.57 -1.16 12.31
C CYS A 152 -24.41 -1.95 11.00
N VAL A 153 -23.18 -2.31 10.65
CA VAL A 153 -22.85 -3.19 9.52
C VAL A 153 -22.54 -4.58 10.06
N LYS A 154 -23.23 -5.59 9.54
CA LYS A 154 -22.99 -7.00 9.88
C LYS A 154 -22.12 -7.63 8.79
N LEU A 155 -20.99 -8.19 9.19
CA LEU A 155 -20.17 -9.05 8.35
C LEU A 155 -20.77 -10.45 8.34
N LEU A 156 -21.09 -10.93 7.14
CA LEU A 156 -21.49 -12.31 6.95
C LEU A 156 -20.25 -13.19 7.18
N PRO A 157 -20.28 -14.13 8.15
CA PRO A 157 -19.15 -15.01 8.34
C PRO A 157 -18.95 -15.89 7.09
N PRO A 158 -17.69 -16.28 6.80
CA PRO A 158 -17.44 -17.30 5.80
C PRO A 158 -18.19 -18.59 6.16
N ARG A 159 -18.65 -19.35 5.15
CA ARG A 159 -19.51 -20.53 5.34
C ARG A 159 -18.96 -21.58 6.32
N SER A 160 -17.65 -21.60 6.54
CA SER A 160 -16.95 -22.50 7.48
C SER A 160 -16.99 -22.05 8.95
N GLN A 161 -17.41 -20.81 9.25
CA GLN A 161 -17.40 -20.22 10.60
C GLN A 161 -18.77 -19.65 10.99
N SER A 162 -19.83 -20.44 10.81
CA SER A 162 -21.23 -20.05 11.01
C SER A 162 -21.61 -19.54 12.41
N ARG A 163 -20.68 -19.55 13.38
CA ARG A 163 -20.94 -19.19 14.78
C ARG A 163 -20.40 -17.82 15.20
N HIS A 164 -19.57 -17.18 14.36
CA HIS A 164 -18.94 -15.89 14.70
C HIS A 164 -18.98 -14.96 13.50
N GLY A 165 -20.08 -14.21 13.35
CA GLY A 165 -20.00 -13.00 12.52
C GLY A 165 -19.09 -11.96 13.19
N ALA A 166 -18.90 -10.84 12.53
CA ALA A 166 -18.47 -9.60 13.19
C ALA A 166 -19.46 -8.48 12.82
N ALA A 167 -19.62 -7.50 13.68
CA ALA A 167 -20.43 -6.32 13.37
C ALA A 167 -19.73 -5.10 13.95
N TYR A 168 -19.83 -3.99 13.22
CA TYR A 168 -19.19 -2.75 13.58
C TYR A 168 -20.07 -1.59 13.14
N CYS A 169 -19.89 -0.46 13.80
CA CYS A 169 -20.60 0.76 13.47
C CYS A 169 -19.80 1.57 12.46
N VAL A 170 -20.49 2.13 11.47
CA VAL A 170 -19.92 3.04 10.49
C VAL A 170 -20.74 4.33 10.45
N PRO A 171 -20.10 5.48 10.20
CA PRO A 171 -20.82 6.70 9.89
C PRO A 171 -21.60 6.52 8.58
N ASP A 172 -22.87 6.92 8.59
CA ASP A 172 -23.79 6.80 7.46
C ASP A 172 -24.88 7.88 7.53
N GLU A 173 -25.10 8.60 6.44
CA GLU A 173 -26.14 9.64 6.33
C GLU A 173 -27.55 9.08 6.58
N THR A 174 -27.75 7.78 6.36
CA THR A 174 -28.99 7.06 6.63
C THR A 174 -28.99 6.31 7.97
N GLY A 175 -27.92 6.45 8.75
CA GLY A 175 -27.77 5.79 10.05
C GLY A 175 -28.80 6.29 11.06
N THR A 176 -29.33 5.37 11.86
CA THR A 176 -30.39 5.66 12.83
C THR A 176 -29.86 6.03 14.21
N HIS A 177 -28.60 5.72 14.52
CA HIS A 177 -28.01 6.01 15.82
C HIS A 177 -27.32 7.38 15.83
N ARG A 178 -27.50 8.14 16.90
CA ARG A 178 -26.97 9.51 17.02
C ARG A 178 -25.50 9.57 17.44
N SER A 179 -24.95 8.46 17.91
CA SER A 179 -23.55 8.36 18.33
C SER A 179 -23.00 6.95 18.05
N VAL A 180 -21.68 6.85 17.93
CA VAL A 180 -20.98 5.56 17.84
C VAL A 180 -21.29 4.68 19.06
N GLY A 181 -21.34 5.25 20.26
CA GLY A 181 -21.62 4.52 21.50
C GLY A 181 -23.03 3.92 21.55
N ASP A 182 -24.03 4.64 21.04
CA ASP A 182 -25.41 4.12 20.95
C ASP A 182 -25.50 3.02 19.90
N CYS A 183 -24.85 3.23 18.74
CA CYS A 183 -24.76 2.21 17.71
C CYS A 183 -24.10 0.94 18.26
N GLU A 184 -22.96 1.05 18.94
CA GLU A 184 -22.24 -0.12 19.45
C GLU A 184 -23.02 -0.90 20.49
N LYS A 185 -23.75 -0.21 21.39
CA LYS A 185 -24.60 -0.87 22.39
C LYS A 185 -25.65 -1.77 21.74
N GLU A 186 -26.30 -1.30 20.68
CA GLU A 186 -27.32 -2.04 19.95
C GLU A 186 -26.74 -3.08 18.97
N CYS A 187 -25.65 -2.71 18.29
CA CYS A 187 -24.95 -3.56 17.35
C CYS A 187 -24.32 -4.78 18.05
N LYS A 188 -23.96 -4.65 19.35
CA LYS A 188 -23.52 -5.75 20.24
C LYS A 188 -24.65 -6.59 20.83
N THR A 189 -25.89 -6.07 20.98
CA THR A 189 -27.03 -6.87 21.49
C THR A 189 -27.72 -7.70 20.42
N LEU A 190 -27.57 -7.36 19.14
CA LEU A 190 -28.03 -8.18 18.00
C LEU A 190 -27.33 -9.55 17.88
N TRP A 191 -26.35 -9.84 18.74
CA TRP A 191 -25.63 -11.12 18.90
C TRP A 191 -26.33 -12.11 19.82
N LYS A 192 -27.37 -11.66 20.55
CA LYS A 192 -28.14 -12.48 21.48
C LYS A 192 -29.49 -12.87 20.90
N LEU A 193 -29.52 -13.36 19.66
CA LEU A 193 -30.67 -14.11 19.15
C LEU A 193 -30.29 -15.60 19.12
N PRO A 194 -31.18 -16.48 19.58
CA PRO A 194 -30.90 -17.88 19.90
C PRO A 194 -30.42 -18.72 18.71
#